data_AF-A0A1M6ITQ0-F1
#
_entry.id   AF-A0A1M6ITQ0-F1
#
_cell.length_a   1.000
_cell.length_b   1.000
_cell.length_c   1.000
_cell.angle_alpha   90.00
_cell.angle_beta   90.00
_cell.angle_gamma   90.00
#
_symmetry.space_group_name_H-M   'P 1'
#
loop_
_entity.id
_entity.type
_entity.pdbx_description
1 polymer ?
#
loop_
_entity_poly.entity_id
_entity_poly.type
_entity_poly.pdbx_seq_one_letter_code
_entity_poly.pdbx_strand_id
1 'polypeptide(L)' 'MYVGEAVEQITEREHAAFLLQLQKSILASLEKRELLNHAQYQRCVWEIEKQKGEV' A
#
# COMPACT_ATOMS: atom_id res chain seq x y z
N MET A 1 0.84 18.60 29.44
CA MET A 1 1.06 18.73 27.98
C MET A 1 2.10 17.68 27.61
N TYR A 2 1.89 16.89 26.55
CA TYR A 2 2.93 15.98 26.06
C TYR A 2 4.09 16.84 25.55
N VAL A 3 5.26 16.76 26.20
CA VAL A 3 6.50 17.48 25.85
C VAL A 3 7.42 16.57 25.02
N GLY A 4 6.86 15.55 24.37
CA GLY A 4 7.64 14.44 23.84
C GLY A 4 8.55 14.81 22.68
N GLU A 5 9.61 14.01 22.54
CA GLU A 5 10.57 14.03 21.45
C GLU A 5 9.88 14.18 20.09
N ALA A 6 10.51 14.93 19.20
CA ALA A 6 9.99 15.17 17.86
C ALA A 6 9.67 13.82 17.20
N VAL A 7 8.42 13.63 16.78
CA VAL A 7 8.02 12.47 15.97
C VAL A 7 9.02 12.35 14.82
N GLU A 8 9.63 11.18 14.68
CA GLU A 8 10.57 10.91 13.60
C GLU A 8 9.90 11.28 12.27
N GLN A 9 10.55 12.17 11.52
CA GLN A 9 10.01 12.63 10.25
C GLN A 9 10.06 11.45 9.27
N ILE A 10 8.88 10.95 8.92
CA ILE A 10 8.73 9.94 7.88
C ILE A 10 9.25 10.53 6.58
N THR A 11 10.23 9.87 5.98
CA THR A 11 10.78 10.26 4.68
C THR A 11 9.74 10.02 3.58
N GLU A 12 9.86 10.72 2.46
CA GLU A 12 8.98 10.52 1.30
C GLU A 12 9.00 9.06 0.81
N ARG A 13 10.17 8.39 0.93
CA ARG A 13 10.34 6.97 0.58
C ARG A 13 9.54 6.07 1.51
N GLU A 14 9.61 6.28 2.81
CA GLU A 14 8.84 5.50 3.79
C GLU A 14 7.34 5.73 3.62
N HIS A 15 6.93 6.96 3.32
CA HIS A 15 5.53 7.26 2.99
C HIS A 15 5.07 6.54 1.72
N ALA A 16 5.90 6.51 0.67
CA ALA A 16 5.59 5.78 -0.56
C ALA A 16 5.48 4.27 -0.35
N ALA A 17 6.39 3.68 0.43
CA ALA A 17 6.35 2.27 0.80
C ALA A 17 5.12 1.93 1.64
N PHE A 18 4.77 2.78 2.61
CA PHE A 18 3.56 2.64 3.41
C PHE A 18 2.31 2.67 2.53
N LEU A 19 2.21 3.66 1.64
CA LEU A 19 1.07 3.80 0.74
C LEU A 19 0.90 2.57 -0.16
N LEU A 20 2.00 2.03 -0.68
CA LEU A 20 1.98 0.82 -1.49
C LEU A 20 1.43 -0.38 -0.70
N GLN A 21 1.93 -0.59 0.52
CA GLN A 21 1.46 -1.69 1.38
C GLN A 21 0.00 -1.52 1.77
N LEU A 22 -0.43 -0.29 2.06
CA LEU A 22 -1.83 0.02 2.32
C LEU A 22 -2.71 -0.34 1.12
N GLN A 23 -2.32 0.05 -0.10
CA GLN A 23 -3.04 -0.28 -1.32
C GLN A 23 -3.13 -1.80 -1.55
N LYS A 24 -2.01 -2.53 -1.39
CA LYS A 24 -1.99 -4.01 -1.48
C LYS A 24 -2.91 -4.65 -0.45
N SER A 25 -2.94 -4.14 0.78
CA SER A 25 -3.82 -4.65 1.85
C SER A 25 -5.30 -4.47 1.54
N ILE A 26 -5.68 -3.35 0.91
CA ILE A 26 -7.05 -3.09 0.47
C ILE A 26 -7.43 -4.11 -0.60
N LEU A 27 -6.59 -4.32 -1.61
CA LEU A 27 -6.84 -5.30 -2.67
C LEU A 27 -7.01 -6.72 -2.11
N ALA A 28 -6.16 -7.13 -1.17
CA ALA A 28 -6.26 -8.43 -0.51
C ALA A 28 -7.58 -8.56 0.29
N SER A 29 -8.02 -7.49 0.95
CA SER A 29 -9.32 -7.48 1.62
C SER A 29 -10.49 -7.56 0.64
N LEU A 30 -10.37 -6.99 -0.55
CA LEU A 30 -11.42 -7.07 -1.58
C LEU A 30 -11.51 -8.48 -2.18
N GLU A 31 -10.36 -9.12 -2.44
CA GLU A 31 -10.29 -10.52 -2.89
C GLU A 31 -10.91 -11.45 -1.83
N LYS A 32 -10.53 -11.29 -0.56
CA LYS A 32 -11.08 -12.10 0.55
C LYS A 32 -12.59 -11.97 0.71
N ARG A 33 -13.17 -10.83 0.31
CA ARG A 33 -14.62 -10.56 0.34
C ARG A 33 -15.33 -10.92 -0.97
N GLU A 34 -14.62 -11.56 -1.90
CA GLU A 34 -15.12 -11.94 -3.23
C GLU A 34 -15.61 -10.74 -4.07
N LEU A 35 -15.14 -9.53 -3.74
CA LEU A 35 -15.40 -8.31 -4.52
C LEU A 35 -14.44 -8.18 -5.71
N LEU A 36 -13.29 -8.86 -5.63
CA LEU A 36 -12.38 -9.11 -6.74
C LEU A 36 -12.18 -10.60 -6.88
N ASN A 37 -12.13 -11.10 -8.12
CA ASN A 37 -11.59 -12.43 -8.37
C ASN A 37 -10.04 -12.38 -8.41
N HIS A 38 -9.41 -13.56 -8.35
CA HIS A 38 -7.96 -13.67 -8.30
C HIS A 38 -7.24 -12.99 -9.48
N ALA A 39 -7.79 -13.09 -10.69
CA ALA A 39 -7.19 -12.46 -11.88
C ALA A 39 -7.26 -10.92 -11.81
N GLN A 40 -8.37 -10.38 -11.31
CA GLN A 40 -8.52 -8.94 -11.09
C GLN A 40 -7.56 -8.45 -10.00
N TYR A 41 -7.45 -9.18 -8.89
CA TYR A 41 -6.49 -8.88 -7.82
C TYR A 41 -5.05 -8.82 -8.36
N GLN A 42 -4.60 -9.86 -9.07
CA GLN A 42 -3.26 -9.91 -9.66
C GLN A 42 -3.00 -8.75 -10.62
N ARG A 43 -4.00 -8.41 -11.46
CA ARG A 43 -3.86 -7.28 -12.38
C ARG A 43 -3.74 -5.94 -11.64
N CYS A 44 -4.54 -5.74 -10.59
CA CYS A 44 -4.47 -4.53 -9.78
C CYS A 44 -3.12 -4.39 -9.06
N VAL A 45 -2.59 -5.48 -8.49
CA VAL A 45 -1.27 -5.47 -7.85
C VAL A 45 -0.18 -5.08 -8.86
N TRP A 46 -0.18 -5.72 -10.04
CA TRP A 46 0.80 -5.44 -11.08
C TRP A 46 0.80 -3.98 -11.55
N GLU A 47 -0.38 -3.39 -11.78
CA GLU A 47 -0.48 -1.98 -12.21
C GLU A 47 0.04 -1.02 -11.14
N ILE A 48 -0.20 -1.32 -9.85
CA ILE A 48 0.26 -0.48 -8.75
C ILE A 48 1.79 -0.56 -8.59
N GLU A 49 2.37 -1.75 -8.69
CA GLU A 49 3.83 -1.93 -8.61
C GLU A 49 4.54 -1.27 -9.80
N LYS A 50 3.98 -1.40 -11.00
CA LYS A 50 4.46 -0.72 -12.21
C LYS A 50 4.48 0.80 -12.06
N GLN A 51 3.43 1.40 -11.49
CA GLN A 51 3.38 2.85 -11.25
C GLN A 51 4.43 3.34 -10.24
N LYS A 52 4.94 2.44 -9.40
CA LYS A 52 5.96 2.73 -8.38
C LYS A 52 7.38 2.38 -8.81
N GLY A 53 7.57 1.80 -10.01
CA GLY A 53 8.87 1.40 -10.52
C GLY A 53 9.45 0.15 -9.83
N GLU A 54 8.59 -0.69 -9.23
CA GLU A 54 9.00 -1.94 -8.58
C GLU A 54 8.98 -3.15 -9.53
N VAL A 55 8.55 -2.97 -10.79
CA VAL A 55 8.45 -4.00 -11.85
C VAL A 55 8.90 -3.43 -13.20
#